data_AF-A0A9D6UF31-F1
#
_entry.id   AF-A0A9D6UF31-F1
#
_cell.length_a   1.000
_cell.length_b   1.000
_cell.length_c   1.000
_cell.angle_alpha   90.00
_cell.angle_beta   90.00
_cell.angle_gamma   90.00
#
_symmetry.space_group_name_H-M   'P 1'
#
loop_
_entity.id
_entity.type
_entity.pdbx_description
1 polymer ?
#
loop_
_entity_poly.entity_id
_entity_poly.type
_entity_poly.pdbx_seq_one_letter_code
_entity_poly.pdbx_strand_id
1 'polypeptide(L)'
;SDFKVGSTLTVAPHIYKDIVLIGSSGAELGVRGYMTAYDVRTGEQKWRAYATGPDSDVLIGDDFNKANPHYGQKGLGTATWEGDTWKIGGGTNWGWYAYDPDLNLVYYGSGNPSPWNETMRPGDNKWTMTIWGRDLNTGEAKFGYQKTPHDEWDYAGINFMMLSEQKDKDGKLRKLLTHPDRNGIVYTLDRTDGTLVSADKIDDTVNVFKKVDLKSGLPVRDPEYGTRMDHLAKDICPSAMGYHNQGLDSSDPNKELFFLGVNHICMDWEPFMLPYRAGQFFVGATLNMFPGPKGDRQKAEGLGQIKAYNAITGKFKWEKMERFAVWGGTAATAGNVVFYGTL
;
A
#
# COMPACT_ATOMS: atom_id res chain seq x y z
N SER A 1 9.44 7.22 18.23
CA SER A 1 8.84 8.32 17.45
C SER A 1 9.35 9.64 18.01
N ASP A 2 9.62 10.63 17.16
CA ASP A 2 10.12 11.95 17.54
C ASP A 2 9.28 13.05 16.88
N PHE A 3 8.46 13.73 17.69
CA PHE A 3 7.56 14.77 17.22
C PHE A 3 8.30 16.01 16.69
N LYS A 4 9.56 16.24 17.10
CA LYS A 4 10.36 17.39 16.62
C LYS A 4 10.67 17.31 15.14
N VAL A 5 10.66 16.10 14.58
CA VAL A 5 10.84 15.84 13.14
C VAL A 5 9.52 15.47 12.46
N GLY A 6 8.38 15.61 13.14
CA GLY A 6 7.06 15.30 12.59
C GLY A 6 6.66 13.83 12.63
N SER A 7 7.45 12.96 13.28
CA SER A 7 7.12 11.54 13.44
C SER A 7 6.07 11.36 14.55
N THR A 8 5.04 10.57 14.25
CA THR A 8 3.96 10.18 15.19
C THR A 8 3.66 8.68 15.09
N LEU A 9 2.71 8.18 15.88
CA LEU A 9 2.23 6.79 15.85
C LEU A 9 0.70 6.77 15.84
N THR A 10 0.13 6.19 14.79
CA THR A 10 -1.32 5.90 14.67
C THR A 10 -1.60 4.40 14.54
N VAL A 11 -0.56 3.62 14.23
CA VAL A 11 -0.61 2.18 13.98
C VAL A 11 -0.90 1.40 15.26
N ALA A 12 -1.71 0.35 15.15
CA ALA A 12 -1.87 -0.63 16.21
C ALA A 12 -0.59 -1.48 16.36
N PRO A 13 -0.03 -1.66 17.57
CA PRO A 13 1.03 -2.65 17.81
C PRO A 13 0.59 -4.06 17.41
N HIS A 14 1.47 -4.84 16.78
CA HIS A 14 1.20 -6.25 16.47
C HIS A 14 2.18 -7.15 17.19
N ILE A 15 1.67 -8.14 17.93
CA ILE A 15 2.48 -9.08 18.70
C ILE A 15 2.50 -10.43 17.99
N TYR A 16 3.69 -10.92 17.66
CA TYR A 16 3.91 -12.27 17.14
C TYR A 16 5.03 -12.91 17.95
N LYS A 17 4.77 -14.10 18.52
CA LYS A 17 5.68 -14.76 19.47
C LYS A 17 6.04 -13.78 20.62
N ASP A 18 7.32 -13.64 20.95
CA ASP A 18 7.82 -12.70 21.97
C ASP A 18 8.27 -11.35 21.36
N ILE A 19 7.72 -10.95 20.20
CA ILE A 19 8.08 -9.72 19.49
C ILE A 19 6.85 -8.83 19.30
N VAL A 20 6.97 -7.55 19.66
CA VAL A 20 6.00 -6.50 19.31
C VAL A 20 6.56 -5.63 18.18
N LEU A 21 5.79 -5.49 17.10
CA LEU A 21 6.11 -4.67 15.95
C LEU A 21 5.39 -3.32 16.06
N ILE A 22 6.15 -2.25 15.87
CA ILE A 22 5.66 -0.88 15.86
C ILE A 22 6.12 -0.20 14.55
N GLY A 23 5.16 0.31 13.79
CA GLY A 23 5.40 1.08 12.57
C GLY A 23 5.71 2.54 12.82
N SER A 24 5.43 3.38 11.82
CA SER A 24 5.71 4.81 11.84
C SER A 24 4.67 5.58 11.02
N SER A 25 4.46 6.85 11.36
CA SER A 25 3.64 7.82 10.62
C SER A 25 4.41 9.14 10.43
N GLY A 26 4.09 9.90 9.37
CA GLY A 26 4.62 11.24 9.11
C GLY A 26 5.25 11.48 7.73
N ALA A 27 4.91 10.72 6.69
CA ALA A 27 5.41 10.97 5.34
C ALA A 27 5.08 12.40 4.85
N GLU A 28 3.93 12.95 5.23
CA GLU A 28 3.53 14.34 4.92
C GLU A 28 4.39 15.40 5.63
N LEU A 29 5.32 14.99 6.49
CA LEU A 29 6.32 15.82 7.17
C LEU A 29 7.76 15.41 6.80
N GLY A 30 7.93 14.59 5.76
CA GLY A 30 9.23 14.09 5.29
C GLY A 30 9.88 13.05 6.21
N VAL A 31 9.10 12.33 7.02
CA VAL A 31 9.64 11.28 7.90
C VAL A 31 10.03 10.06 7.09
N ARG A 32 11.31 9.67 7.15
CA ARG A 32 11.78 8.37 6.62
C ARG A 32 11.15 7.22 7.42
N GLY A 33 10.36 6.40 6.75
CA GLY A 33 9.61 5.30 7.33
C GLY A 33 10.49 4.17 7.86
N TYR A 34 10.03 3.56 8.95
CA TYR A 34 10.65 2.40 9.57
C TYR A 34 9.63 1.54 10.33
N MET A 35 9.94 0.25 10.44
CA MET A 35 9.32 -0.70 11.37
C MET A 35 10.35 -1.11 12.41
N THR A 36 9.96 -1.14 13.68
CA THR A 36 10.83 -1.61 14.78
C THR A 36 10.21 -2.80 15.49
N ALA A 37 11.02 -3.82 15.73
CA ALA A 37 10.68 -4.94 16.60
C ALA A 37 11.28 -4.71 17.99
N TYR A 38 10.47 -4.94 19.02
CA TYR A 38 10.90 -4.95 20.40
C TYR A 38 10.60 -6.29 21.06
N ASP A 39 11.40 -6.68 22.04
CA ASP A 39 11.05 -7.75 22.94
C ASP A 39 9.80 -7.39 23.74
N VAL A 40 8.78 -8.26 23.73
CA VAL A 40 7.51 -7.98 24.41
C VAL A 40 7.63 -7.93 25.94
N ARG A 41 8.66 -8.57 26.51
CA ARG A 41 8.85 -8.67 27.96
C ARG A 41 9.71 -7.55 28.51
N THR A 42 10.74 -7.13 27.77
CA THR A 42 11.72 -6.13 28.24
C THR A 42 11.56 -4.76 27.58
N GLY A 43 10.93 -4.68 26.41
CA GLY A 43 10.90 -3.46 25.58
C GLY A 43 12.21 -3.17 24.85
N GLU A 44 13.18 -4.08 24.88
CA GLU A 44 14.46 -3.94 24.19
C GLU A 44 14.27 -3.98 22.66
N GLN A 45 14.92 -3.07 21.93
CA GLN A 45 14.87 -3.06 20.47
C GLN A 45 15.68 -4.24 19.91
N LYS A 46 15.02 -5.14 19.17
CA LYS A 46 15.67 -6.26 18.48
C LYS A 46 16.24 -5.85 17.14
N TRP A 47 15.44 -5.22 16.31
CA TRP A 47 15.84 -4.73 14.99
C TRP A 47 14.95 -3.57 14.53
N ARG A 48 15.45 -2.80 13.56
CA ARG A 48 14.71 -1.77 12.85
C ARG A 48 14.99 -1.86 11.36
N ALA A 49 13.94 -1.90 10.54
CA ALA A 49 14.02 -1.88 9.09
C ALA A 49 13.45 -0.56 8.56
N TYR A 50 14.25 0.21 7.83
CA TYR A 50 13.82 1.43 7.13
C TYR A 50 13.21 1.12 5.76
N ALA A 51 12.45 2.06 5.19
CA ALA A 51 11.83 1.92 3.87
C ALA A 51 12.72 2.41 2.70
N THR A 52 13.68 3.29 2.96
CA THR A 52 14.60 3.87 1.95
C THR A 52 16.03 3.82 2.48
N GLY A 53 17.04 4.17 1.68
CA GLY A 53 18.44 4.27 2.09
C GLY A 53 19.27 3.00 1.85
N PRO A 54 20.48 2.90 2.44
CA PRO A 54 21.37 1.77 2.22
C PRO A 54 20.75 0.42 2.60
N ASP A 55 21.17 -0.66 1.95
CA ASP A 55 20.64 -2.01 2.19
C ASP A 55 20.75 -2.45 3.67
N SER A 56 21.77 -1.97 4.39
CA SER A 56 21.95 -2.20 5.83
C SER A 56 20.84 -1.57 6.68
N ASP A 57 20.27 -0.46 6.25
CA ASP A 57 19.18 0.20 6.97
C ASP A 57 17.83 -0.44 6.59
N VAL A 58 17.68 -0.84 5.33
CA VAL A 58 16.45 -1.49 4.80
C VAL A 58 16.37 -2.97 5.21
N LEU A 59 17.48 -3.55 5.71
CA LEU A 59 17.69 -4.97 6.01
C LEU A 59 17.45 -5.86 4.79
N ILE A 60 18.22 -5.62 3.73
CA ILE A 60 18.22 -6.41 2.48
C ILE A 60 19.45 -7.34 2.44
N GLY A 61 19.19 -8.65 2.45
CA GLY A 61 20.20 -9.71 2.33
C GLY A 61 20.46 -10.17 0.89
N ASP A 62 21.29 -11.20 0.73
CA ASP A 62 21.68 -11.74 -0.59
C ASP A 62 20.53 -12.45 -1.33
N ASP A 63 19.64 -13.13 -0.61
CA ASP A 63 18.52 -13.87 -1.19
C ASP A 63 17.26 -13.00 -1.42
N PHE A 64 17.34 -11.68 -1.19
CA PHE A 64 16.22 -10.77 -1.41
C PHE A 64 15.74 -10.79 -2.87
N ASN A 65 14.43 -10.98 -3.06
CA ASN A 65 13.79 -11.05 -4.37
C ASN A 65 14.37 -12.12 -5.31
N LYS A 66 15.01 -13.18 -4.78
CA LYS A 66 15.62 -14.25 -5.60
C LYS A 66 14.67 -14.89 -6.60
N ALA A 67 13.40 -15.09 -6.24
CA ALA A 67 12.39 -15.65 -7.13
C ALA A 67 11.95 -14.67 -8.22
N ASN A 68 12.04 -13.36 -7.96
CA ASN A 68 11.55 -12.28 -8.82
C ASN A 68 12.60 -11.17 -8.96
N PRO A 69 13.79 -11.45 -9.52
CA PRO A 69 14.90 -10.49 -9.56
C PRO A 69 14.58 -9.24 -10.38
N HIS A 70 13.61 -9.34 -11.30
CA HIS A 70 13.11 -8.23 -12.11
C HIS A 70 12.35 -7.16 -11.29
N TYR A 71 11.95 -7.43 -10.04
CA TYR A 71 11.43 -6.40 -9.13
C TYR A 71 12.52 -5.46 -8.59
N GLY A 72 13.79 -5.83 -8.80
CA GLY A 72 14.95 -5.15 -8.26
C GLY A 72 15.48 -5.82 -6.99
N GLN A 73 16.77 -5.60 -6.71
CA GLN A 73 17.49 -6.21 -5.59
C GLN A 73 18.31 -5.14 -4.85
N LYS A 74 19.56 -5.43 -4.50
CA LYS A 74 20.44 -4.55 -3.70
C LYS A 74 20.65 -3.15 -4.29
N GLY A 75 20.90 -2.19 -3.41
CA GLY A 75 21.33 -0.82 -3.73
C GLY A 75 20.22 0.14 -4.20
N LEU A 76 19.02 -0.36 -4.47
CA LEU A 76 17.93 0.48 -5.04
C LEU A 76 17.33 1.47 -4.02
N GLY A 77 17.51 1.23 -2.72
CA GLY A 77 17.07 2.14 -1.67
C GLY A 77 17.75 3.51 -1.69
N THR A 78 18.90 3.62 -2.37
CA THR A 78 19.59 4.90 -2.66
C THR A 78 19.66 5.18 -4.16
N ALA A 79 19.90 4.18 -5.01
CA ALA A 79 20.13 4.39 -6.44
C ALA A 79 18.90 4.89 -7.22
N THR A 80 17.70 4.74 -6.66
CA THR A 80 16.45 5.23 -7.26
C THR A 80 16.01 6.59 -6.70
N TRP A 81 16.93 7.30 -6.07
CA TRP A 81 16.76 8.63 -5.51
C TRP A 81 17.88 9.55 -5.98
N GLU A 82 17.58 10.83 -6.17
CA GLU A 82 18.61 11.82 -6.42
C GLU A 82 19.30 12.24 -5.12
N GLY A 83 20.62 12.03 -5.05
CA GLY A 83 21.44 12.41 -3.90
C GLY A 83 20.91 11.86 -2.58
N ASP A 84 20.66 12.76 -1.63
CA ASP A 84 20.25 12.44 -0.26
C ASP A 84 18.74 12.56 -0.01
N THR A 85 17.93 12.72 -1.06
CA THR A 85 16.47 12.91 -0.94
C THR A 85 15.76 11.75 -0.21
N TRP A 86 16.31 10.53 -0.28
CA TRP A 86 15.83 9.37 0.46
C TRP A 86 15.82 9.55 1.99
N LYS A 87 16.64 10.45 2.56
CA LYS A 87 16.71 10.71 4.01
C LYS A 87 15.43 11.35 4.56
N ILE A 88 14.65 11.99 3.70
CA ILE A 88 13.34 12.58 4.01
C ILE A 88 12.24 11.98 3.12
N GLY A 89 12.48 10.79 2.57
CA GLY A 89 11.72 10.24 1.45
C GLY A 89 10.44 9.47 1.79
N GLY A 90 9.87 9.61 2.99
CA GLY A 90 8.61 8.95 3.32
C GLY A 90 8.74 7.42 3.52
N GLY A 91 7.73 6.67 3.07
CA GLY A 91 7.66 5.21 3.17
C GLY A 91 7.17 4.67 4.51
N THR A 92 6.53 5.52 5.32
CA THR A 92 6.00 5.16 6.65
C THR A 92 4.92 4.08 6.57
N ASN A 93 4.91 3.14 7.51
CA ASN A 93 4.02 1.98 7.55
C ASN A 93 3.03 2.06 8.72
N TRP A 94 1.90 2.73 8.49
CA TRP A 94 0.89 3.05 9.51
C TRP A 94 -0.41 2.25 9.37
N GLY A 95 -0.42 1.23 8.52
CA GLY A 95 -1.55 0.33 8.32
C GLY A 95 -1.47 -0.93 9.16
N TRP A 96 -1.59 -2.09 8.52
CA TRP A 96 -1.78 -3.39 9.19
C TRP A 96 -0.71 -4.41 8.82
N TYR A 97 -0.62 -5.47 9.62
CA TYR A 97 0.35 -6.56 9.43
C TYR A 97 -0.36 -7.90 9.37
N ALA A 98 0.21 -8.85 8.62
CA ALA A 98 -0.14 -10.25 8.68
C ALA A 98 1.10 -11.10 8.98
N TYR A 99 0.90 -12.32 9.46
CA TYR A 99 1.98 -13.23 9.83
C TYR A 99 1.66 -14.66 9.44
N ASP A 100 2.61 -15.35 8.80
CA ASP A 100 2.55 -16.80 8.57
C ASP A 100 3.57 -17.49 9.49
N PRO A 101 3.12 -18.26 10.49
CA PRO A 101 4.00 -18.94 11.45
C PRO A 101 4.84 -20.05 10.83
N ASP A 102 4.39 -20.69 9.75
CA ASP A 102 5.14 -21.76 9.07
C ASP A 102 6.35 -21.19 8.33
N LEU A 103 6.19 -19.98 7.79
CA LEU A 103 7.22 -19.28 7.03
C LEU A 103 8.08 -18.35 7.90
N ASN A 104 7.62 -18.06 9.12
CA ASN A 104 8.15 -17.03 10.00
C ASN A 104 8.22 -15.63 9.34
N LEU A 105 7.30 -15.34 8.42
CA LEU A 105 7.27 -14.10 7.66
C LEU A 105 6.15 -13.17 8.13
N VAL A 106 6.48 -11.90 8.29
CA VAL A 106 5.54 -10.80 8.50
C VAL A 106 5.35 -10.04 7.19
N TYR A 107 4.10 -9.69 6.89
CA TYR A 107 3.71 -9.00 5.68
C TYR A 107 3.10 -7.64 6.01
N TYR A 108 3.54 -6.60 5.31
CA TYR A 108 3.04 -5.23 5.45
C TYR A 108 3.38 -4.41 4.20
N GLY A 109 2.78 -3.22 4.12
CA GLY A 109 3.03 -2.27 3.04
C GLY A 109 3.75 -1.00 3.53
N SER A 110 4.73 -0.51 2.77
CA SER A 110 5.31 0.83 2.97
C SER A 110 4.49 1.92 2.27
N GLY A 111 4.37 3.08 2.91
CA GLY A 111 3.59 4.21 2.42
C GLY A 111 4.23 4.99 1.28
N ASN A 112 3.69 6.19 1.04
CA ASN A 112 4.06 7.12 -0.01
C ASN A 112 5.46 7.72 0.15
N PRO A 113 6.15 8.05 -0.96
CA PRO A 113 7.33 8.88 -0.94
C PRO A 113 6.99 10.35 -0.64
N SER A 114 7.99 11.09 -0.18
CA SER A 114 7.87 12.51 0.17
C SER A 114 8.83 13.36 -0.66
N PRO A 115 8.45 14.58 -1.07
CA PRO A 115 7.13 15.21 -0.88
C PRO A 115 6.06 14.64 -1.84
N TRP A 116 4.83 15.13 -1.75
CA TRP A 116 3.79 14.80 -2.74
C TRP A 116 4.11 15.36 -4.14
N ASN A 117 4.86 16.46 -4.21
CA ASN A 117 5.42 16.98 -5.46
C ASN A 117 6.44 15.99 -6.07
N GLU A 118 6.02 15.26 -7.10
CA GLU A 118 6.84 14.25 -7.79
C GLU A 118 8.13 14.82 -8.37
N THR A 119 8.07 16.05 -8.91
CA THR A 119 9.17 16.67 -9.65
C THR A 119 10.38 16.93 -8.75
N MET A 120 10.17 17.02 -7.42
CA MET A 120 11.23 17.23 -6.43
C MET A 120 12.01 15.95 -6.06
N ARG A 121 11.61 14.78 -6.57
CA ARG A 121 12.20 13.48 -6.21
C ARG A 121 12.24 12.50 -7.38
N PRO A 122 12.97 12.82 -8.46
CA PRO A 122 13.06 11.94 -9.62
C PRO A 122 13.60 10.54 -9.25
N GLY A 123 13.07 9.52 -9.93
CA GLY A 123 13.43 8.11 -9.75
C GLY A 123 12.30 7.26 -9.14
N ASP A 124 12.43 5.93 -9.19
CA ASP A 124 11.39 5.00 -8.70
C ASP A 124 11.06 5.16 -7.20
N ASN A 125 11.90 5.85 -6.43
CA ASN A 125 11.72 6.10 -5.00
C ASN A 125 11.60 4.82 -4.15
N LYS A 126 12.40 3.80 -4.46
CA LYS A 126 12.38 2.53 -3.74
C LYS A 126 12.90 2.70 -2.31
N TRP A 127 12.29 2.08 -1.31
CA TRP A 127 11.24 1.06 -1.38
C TRP A 127 9.94 1.55 -0.74
N THR A 128 9.51 2.77 -1.09
CA THR A 128 8.15 3.24 -0.85
C THR A 128 7.14 2.43 -1.67
N MET A 129 5.86 2.46 -1.32
CA MET A 129 4.78 1.76 -2.04
C MET A 129 5.01 0.25 -2.24
N THR A 130 5.69 -0.41 -1.30
CA THR A 130 6.18 -1.78 -1.45
C THR A 130 5.44 -2.75 -0.54
N ILE A 131 4.98 -3.88 -1.09
CA ILE A 131 4.54 -5.05 -0.31
C ILE A 131 5.79 -5.81 0.13
N TRP A 132 5.92 -6.07 1.42
CA TRP A 132 7.07 -6.77 2.02
C TRP A 132 6.68 -8.15 2.56
N GLY A 133 7.64 -9.07 2.50
CA GLY A 133 7.68 -10.26 3.36
C GLY A 133 9.02 -10.29 4.10
N ARG A 134 9.01 -10.13 5.43
CA ARG A 134 10.22 -10.06 6.28
C ARG A 134 10.27 -11.17 7.31
N ASP A 135 11.44 -11.72 7.56
CA ASP A 135 11.63 -12.64 8.69
C ASP A 135 11.37 -11.91 10.02
N LEU A 136 10.55 -12.51 10.87
CA LEU A 136 10.12 -11.90 12.15
C LEU A 136 11.29 -11.68 13.12
N ASN A 137 12.29 -12.58 13.13
CA ASN A 137 13.34 -12.57 14.15
C ASN A 137 14.45 -11.57 13.82
N THR A 138 14.76 -11.42 12.53
CA THR A 138 15.89 -10.62 12.04
C THR A 138 15.47 -9.31 11.38
N GLY A 139 14.24 -9.24 10.88
CA GLY A 139 13.74 -8.12 10.07
C GLY A 139 14.24 -8.14 8.62
N GLU A 140 15.07 -9.10 8.24
CA GLU A 140 15.57 -9.22 6.86
C GLU A 140 14.42 -9.50 5.88
N ALA A 141 14.42 -8.77 4.76
CA ALA A 141 13.42 -8.95 3.71
C ALA A 141 13.71 -10.19 2.87
N LYS A 142 12.73 -11.09 2.75
CA LYS A 142 12.74 -12.20 1.79
C LYS A 142 12.35 -11.72 0.40
N PHE A 143 11.30 -10.90 0.31
CA PHE A 143 10.86 -10.28 -0.93
C PHE A 143 10.27 -8.89 -0.69
N GLY A 144 10.25 -8.08 -1.74
CA GLY A 144 9.69 -6.74 -1.80
C GLY A 144 9.18 -6.43 -3.21
N TYR A 145 7.90 -6.13 -3.35
CA TYR A 145 7.26 -5.77 -4.62
C TYR A 145 6.71 -4.34 -4.58
N GLN A 146 7.29 -3.43 -5.37
CA GLN A 146 6.87 -2.03 -5.44
C GLN A 146 5.66 -1.88 -6.37
N LYS A 147 4.50 -1.56 -5.80
CA LYS A 147 3.22 -1.44 -6.52
C LYS A 147 3.13 -0.19 -7.38
N THR A 148 3.63 0.93 -6.85
CA THR A 148 3.57 2.25 -7.48
C THR A 148 4.99 2.85 -7.50
N PRO A 149 5.83 2.50 -8.50
CA PRO A 149 7.11 3.18 -8.73
C PRO A 149 6.86 4.65 -9.05
N HIS A 150 7.66 5.54 -8.44
CA HIS A 150 7.54 6.99 -8.58
C HIS A 150 6.09 7.46 -8.44
N ASP A 151 5.56 7.36 -7.22
CA ASP A 151 4.20 7.79 -6.92
C ASP A 151 3.99 9.27 -7.24
N GLU A 152 2.85 9.59 -7.83
CA GLU A 152 2.47 10.95 -8.24
C GLU A 152 1.18 11.43 -7.55
N TRP A 153 0.60 10.61 -6.67
CA TRP A 153 -0.81 10.75 -6.26
C TRP A 153 -1.09 10.51 -4.77
N ASP A 154 -0.06 10.28 -3.96
CA ASP A 154 -0.20 9.83 -2.57
C ASP A 154 -1.01 8.53 -2.46
N TYR A 155 -0.66 7.50 -3.24
CA TYR A 155 -1.26 6.18 -3.07
C TYR A 155 -0.56 5.35 -1.99
N ALA A 156 -0.48 5.88 -0.76
CA ALA A 156 0.32 5.29 0.31
C ALA A 156 -0.02 3.80 0.53
N GLY A 157 0.94 2.93 0.19
CA GLY A 157 0.70 1.50 0.00
C GLY A 157 0.56 0.67 1.28
N ILE A 158 -0.14 1.17 2.31
CA ILE A 158 -0.16 0.62 3.68
C ILE A 158 -1.33 -0.33 3.98
N ASN A 159 -2.24 -0.54 3.02
CA ASN A 159 -3.48 -1.26 3.24
C ASN A 159 -3.24 -2.69 3.74
N PHE A 160 -4.29 -3.28 4.31
CA PHE A 160 -4.29 -4.60 4.93
C PHE A 160 -3.83 -5.75 4.00
N MET A 161 -3.27 -6.80 4.61
CA MET A 161 -2.77 -8.02 3.97
C MET A 161 -3.63 -9.24 4.36
N MET A 162 -4.41 -9.78 3.43
CA MET A 162 -5.25 -10.97 3.65
C MET A 162 -4.51 -12.24 3.26
N LEU A 163 -4.16 -13.10 4.22
CA LEU A 163 -3.56 -14.40 3.91
C LEU A 163 -4.65 -15.44 3.64
N SER A 164 -4.48 -16.21 2.57
CA SER A 164 -5.41 -17.29 2.21
C SER A 164 -4.69 -18.45 1.53
N GLU A 165 -5.33 -19.61 1.48
CA GLU A 165 -4.88 -20.73 0.66
C GLU A 165 -5.99 -21.09 -0.32
N GLN A 166 -5.70 -20.98 -1.61
CA GLN A 166 -6.68 -21.17 -2.68
C GLN A 166 -6.02 -21.94 -3.83
N LYS A 167 -6.82 -22.69 -4.58
CA LYS A 167 -6.33 -23.33 -5.81
C LYS A 167 -6.22 -22.29 -6.92
N ASP A 168 -5.09 -22.26 -7.62
CA ASP A 168 -4.95 -21.44 -8.82
C ASP A 168 -5.73 -22.04 -10.01
N LYS A 169 -5.66 -21.37 -11.16
CA LYS A 169 -6.39 -21.78 -12.38
C LYS A 169 -5.97 -23.17 -12.90
N ASP A 170 -4.79 -23.64 -12.51
CA ASP A 170 -4.27 -24.97 -12.85
C ASP A 170 -4.59 -26.02 -11.76
N GLY A 171 -5.34 -25.63 -10.72
CA GLY A 171 -5.75 -26.49 -9.62
C GLY A 171 -4.70 -26.69 -8.53
N LYS A 172 -3.54 -26.02 -8.61
CA LYS A 172 -2.48 -26.10 -7.61
C LYS A 172 -2.83 -25.24 -6.41
N LEU A 173 -2.74 -25.80 -5.20
CA LEU A 173 -2.94 -25.03 -3.97
C LEU A 173 -1.78 -24.04 -3.78
N ARG A 174 -2.12 -22.77 -3.54
CA ARG A 174 -1.16 -21.67 -3.36
C ARG A 174 -1.34 -21.02 -2.00
N LYS A 175 -0.21 -20.70 -1.36
CA LYS A 175 -0.17 -19.86 -0.17
C LYS A 175 -0.15 -18.39 -0.63
N LEU A 176 -1.26 -17.67 -0.48
CA LEU A 176 -1.46 -16.34 -1.05
C LEU A 176 -1.51 -15.23 -0.01
N LEU A 177 -1.15 -14.02 -0.43
CA LEU A 177 -1.57 -12.76 0.18
C LEU A 177 -2.41 -11.96 -0.84
N THR A 178 -3.51 -11.35 -0.38
CA THR A 178 -4.37 -10.46 -1.19
C THR A 178 -4.43 -9.08 -0.54
N HIS A 179 -4.27 -8.03 -1.35
CA HIS A 179 -4.06 -6.67 -0.89
C HIS A 179 -4.75 -5.64 -1.81
N PRO A 180 -5.87 -5.02 -1.38
CA PRO A 180 -6.51 -3.92 -2.10
C PRO A 180 -5.75 -2.62 -1.80
N ASP A 181 -5.05 -2.07 -2.79
CA ASP A 181 -4.21 -0.87 -2.62
C ASP A 181 -4.99 0.44 -2.82
N ARG A 182 -4.45 1.56 -2.31
CA ARG A 182 -4.94 2.91 -2.55
C ARG A 182 -5.06 3.23 -4.04
N ASN A 183 -4.12 2.75 -4.84
CA ASN A 183 -4.04 2.99 -6.29
C ASN A 183 -5.19 2.35 -7.09
N GLY A 184 -6.10 1.61 -6.43
CA GLY A 184 -7.27 1.01 -7.04
C GLY A 184 -7.00 -0.35 -7.69
N ILE A 185 -5.84 -0.96 -7.43
CA ILE A 185 -5.52 -2.33 -7.85
C ILE A 185 -5.58 -3.26 -6.64
N VAL A 186 -6.23 -4.41 -6.81
CA VAL A 186 -6.19 -5.54 -5.87
C VAL A 186 -5.09 -6.49 -6.32
N TYR A 187 -4.02 -6.58 -5.53
CA TYR A 187 -2.87 -7.44 -5.80
C TYR A 187 -3.02 -8.77 -5.08
N THR A 188 -2.73 -9.87 -5.77
CA THR A 188 -2.57 -11.19 -5.15
C THR A 188 -1.18 -11.74 -5.47
N LEU A 189 -0.42 -12.10 -4.44
CA LEU A 189 0.94 -12.63 -4.56
C LEU A 189 1.04 -13.98 -3.85
N ASP A 190 1.94 -14.84 -4.32
CA ASP A 190 2.40 -15.98 -3.54
C ASP A 190 3.19 -15.48 -2.33
N ARG A 191 2.69 -15.74 -1.13
CA ARG A 191 3.28 -15.19 0.11
C ARG A 191 4.59 -15.87 0.50
N THR A 192 4.98 -16.95 -0.18
CA THR A 192 6.22 -17.67 0.12
C THR A 192 7.46 -17.02 -0.50
N ASP A 193 7.30 -16.36 -1.66
CA ASP A 193 8.42 -15.82 -2.46
C ASP A 193 8.13 -14.47 -3.16
N GLY A 194 6.91 -13.94 -3.03
CA GLY A 194 6.50 -12.65 -3.59
C GLY A 194 6.05 -12.70 -5.05
N THR A 195 5.91 -13.88 -5.66
CA THR A 195 5.52 -14.00 -7.07
C THR A 195 4.10 -13.45 -7.31
N LEU A 196 3.97 -12.50 -8.24
CA LEU A 196 2.68 -11.91 -8.59
C LEU A 196 1.76 -12.94 -9.28
N VAL A 197 0.53 -13.09 -8.77
CA VAL A 197 -0.48 -14.02 -9.27
C VAL A 197 -1.57 -13.27 -10.05
N SER A 198 -2.06 -12.16 -9.49
CA SER A 198 -3.05 -11.28 -10.15
C SER A 198 -2.89 -9.83 -9.67
N ALA A 199 -3.37 -8.89 -10.49
CA ALA A 199 -3.34 -7.46 -10.22
C ALA A 199 -4.50 -6.80 -10.99
N ASP A 200 -5.69 -6.81 -10.39
CA ASP A 200 -6.95 -6.43 -11.04
C ASP A 200 -7.42 -5.05 -10.55
N LYS A 201 -8.03 -4.26 -11.43
CA LYS A 201 -8.68 -3.00 -11.01
C LYS A 201 -9.86 -3.32 -10.09
N ILE A 202 -9.94 -2.64 -8.95
CA ILE A 202 -11.05 -2.77 -8.00
C ILE A 202 -12.35 -2.18 -8.55
N ASP A 203 -12.23 -1.23 -9.47
CA ASP A 203 -13.30 -0.62 -10.24
C ASP A 203 -12.79 -0.24 -11.63
N ASP A 204 -13.62 -0.39 -12.66
CA ASP A 204 -13.25 -0.11 -14.06
C ASP A 204 -12.92 1.38 -14.33
N THR A 205 -13.31 2.28 -13.42
CA THR A 205 -13.04 3.73 -13.52
C THR A 205 -11.62 4.13 -13.11
N VAL A 206 -10.80 3.22 -12.59
CA VAL A 206 -9.36 3.50 -12.35
C VAL A 206 -8.68 3.85 -13.67
N ASN A 207 -8.01 5.00 -13.75
CA ASN A 207 -7.48 5.55 -15.00
C ASN A 207 -5.97 5.84 -14.99
N VAL A 208 -5.34 6.00 -13.83
CA VAL A 208 -3.88 6.23 -13.70
C VAL A 208 -3.02 5.14 -14.33
N PHE A 209 -3.53 3.91 -14.36
CA PHE A 209 -2.88 2.77 -15.00
C PHE A 209 -3.83 2.14 -16.02
N LYS A 210 -3.30 1.82 -17.21
CA LYS A 210 -4.02 1.03 -18.20
C LYS A 210 -4.23 -0.40 -17.69
N LYS A 211 -3.18 -0.98 -17.11
CA LYS A 211 -3.14 -2.29 -16.46
C LYS A 211 -1.84 -2.43 -15.66
N VAL A 212 -1.71 -3.51 -14.90
CA VAL A 212 -0.40 -4.01 -14.43
C VAL A 212 0.07 -5.10 -15.39
N ASP A 213 1.31 -4.99 -15.89
CA ASP A 213 1.92 -6.05 -16.69
C ASP A 213 2.46 -7.14 -15.76
N LEU A 214 1.84 -8.31 -15.74
CA LEU A 214 2.20 -9.40 -14.82
C LEU A 214 3.59 -10.00 -15.09
N LYS A 215 4.15 -9.81 -16.30
CA LYS A 215 5.47 -10.35 -16.66
C LYS A 215 6.59 -9.44 -16.14
N SER A 216 6.44 -8.13 -16.28
CA SER A 216 7.40 -7.17 -15.73
C SER A 216 7.13 -6.80 -14.27
N GLY A 217 5.90 -7.03 -13.78
CA GLY A 217 5.44 -6.56 -12.48
C GLY A 217 5.20 -5.05 -12.42
N LEU A 218 5.21 -4.34 -13.55
CA LEU A 218 5.11 -2.88 -13.56
C LEU A 218 3.71 -2.40 -13.96
N PRO A 219 3.18 -1.35 -13.30
CA PRO A 219 1.99 -0.67 -13.78
C PRO A 219 2.30 0.07 -15.11
N VAL A 220 1.44 -0.13 -16.11
CA VAL A 220 1.50 0.63 -17.36
C VAL A 220 0.78 1.95 -17.16
N ARG A 221 1.55 3.00 -16.88
CA ARG A 221 1.05 4.37 -16.61
C ARG A 221 0.28 4.92 -17.81
N ASP A 222 -0.76 5.69 -17.52
CA ASP A 222 -1.39 6.57 -18.50
C ASP A 222 -0.93 8.02 -18.28
N PRO A 223 -0.09 8.59 -19.17
CA PRO A 223 0.45 9.93 -18.99
C PRO A 223 -0.61 11.04 -18.90
N GLU A 224 -1.83 10.80 -19.40
CA GLU A 224 -2.94 11.76 -19.30
C GLU A 224 -3.33 12.08 -17.84
N TYR A 225 -3.14 11.11 -16.93
CA TYR A 225 -3.50 11.23 -15.53
C TYR A 225 -2.28 11.37 -14.59
N GLY A 226 -1.10 11.64 -15.16
CA GLY A 226 0.11 11.93 -14.39
C GLY A 226 0.12 13.36 -13.83
N THR A 227 0.76 13.55 -12.67
CA THR A 227 0.95 14.87 -12.05
C THR A 227 2.36 15.37 -12.32
N ARG A 228 2.54 16.70 -12.40
CA ARG A 228 3.84 17.35 -12.57
C ARG A 228 3.76 18.84 -12.29
N MET A 229 4.90 19.47 -11.99
CA MET A 229 4.99 20.93 -11.85
C MET A 229 4.42 21.67 -13.07
N ASP A 230 3.84 22.85 -12.79
CA ASP A 230 3.24 23.75 -13.78
C ASP A 230 2.09 23.13 -14.62
N HIS A 231 1.40 22.14 -14.06
CA HIS A 231 0.27 21.47 -14.69
C HIS A 231 -0.82 21.07 -13.68
N LEU A 232 -2.03 21.60 -13.89
CA LEU A 232 -3.24 21.13 -13.22
C LEU A 232 -3.78 19.87 -13.94
N ALA A 233 -3.52 18.70 -13.36
CA ALA A 233 -4.10 17.44 -13.80
C ALA A 233 -5.54 17.32 -13.25
N LYS A 234 -6.44 16.74 -14.05
CA LYS A 234 -7.88 16.70 -13.74
C LYS A 234 -8.47 15.30 -13.90
N ASP A 235 -9.55 15.05 -13.17
CA ASP A 235 -10.34 13.82 -13.23
C ASP A 235 -9.50 12.53 -13.07
N ILE A 236 -8.49 12.58 -12.20
CA ILE A 236 -7.65 11.43 -11.82
C ILE A 236 -8.45 10.50 -10.90
N CYS A 237 -8.46 9.20 -11.22
CA CYS A 237 -9.11 8.16 -10.45
C CYS A 237 -8.14 6.99 -10.20
N PRO A 238 -7.85 6.62 -8.92
CA PRO A 238 -8.43 7.18 -7.69
C PRO A 238 -7.95 8.58 -7.28
N SER A 239 -8.65 9.23 -6.35
CA SER A 239 -8.09 10.35 -5.58
C SER A 239 -6.99 9.89 -4.62
N ALA A 240 -6.27 10.82 -4.00
CA ALA A 240 -5.29 10.51 -2.95
C ALA A 240 -5.87 9.70 -1.78
N MET A 241 -7.17 9.83 -1.47
CA MET A 241 -7.83 8.96 -0.47
C MET A 241 -7.86 7.49 -0.87
N GLY A 242 -7.59 7.19 -2.15
CA GLY A 242 -7.58 5.88 -2.79
C GLY A 242 -8.97 5.31 -3.00
N TYR A 243 -9.07 4.27 -3.84
CA TYR A 243 -10.30 3.45 -3.92
C TYR A 243 -10.40 2.45 -2.76
N HIS A 244 -9.32 2.28 -2.00
CA HIS A 244 -9.34 1.60 -0.72
C HIS A 244 -8.38 2.32 0.24
N ASN A 245 -8.68 2.34 1.54
CA ASN A 245 -7.86 3.02 2.55
C ASN A 245 -7.55 2.08 3.73
N GLN A 246 -7.58 2.59 4.96
CA GLN A 246 -7.20 1.87 6.18
C GLN A 246 -8.16 0.75 6.62
N GLY A 247 -9.30 0.55 5.96
CA GLY A 247 -10.29 -0.46 6.36
C GLY A 247 -9.70 -1.87 6.45
N LEU A 248 -10.09 -2.62 7.49
CA LEU A 248 -9.80 -4.06 7.60
C LEU A 248 -10.96 -4.84 6.99
N ASP A 249 -10.74 -5.40 5.81
CA ASP A 249 -11.72 -6.23 5.13
C ASP A 249 -11.77 -7.65 5.69
N SER A 250 -12.73 -8.43 5.19
CA SER A 250 -12.95 -9.81 5.60
C SER A 250 -13.01 -10.75 4.41
N SER A 251 -12.86 -12.06 4.68
CA SER A 251 -12.96 -13.11 3.68
C SER A 251 -13.81 -14.28 4.19
N ASP A 252 -14.52 -14.93 3.28
CA ASP A 252 -15.14 -16.23 3.53
C ASP A 252 -14.37 -17.34 2.79
N PRO A 253 -13.60 -18.19 3.51
CA PRO A 253 -12.79 -19.22 2.89
C PRO A 253 -13.60 -20.32 2.21
N ASN A 254 -14.84 -20.58 2.64
CA ASN A 254 -15.69 -21.59 2.00
C ASN A 254 -16.23 -21.11 0.65
N LYS A 255 -16.36 -19.78 0.49
CA LYS A 255 -16.81 -19.16 -0.76
C LYS A 255 -15.67 -18.66 -1.64
N GLU A 256 -14.45 -18.64 -1.11
CA GLU A 256 -13.26 -18.03 -1.73
C GLU A 256 -13.56 -16.58 -2.17
N LEU A 257 -14.18 -15.79 -1.27
CA LEU A 257 -14.55 -14.39 -1.51
C LEU A 257 -13.95 -13.47 -0.46
N PHE A 258 -13.46 -12.33 -0.92
CA PHE A 258 -13.11 -11.17 -0.12
C PHE A 258 -14.23 -10.14 -0.20
N PHE A 259 -14.57 -9.51 0.93
CA PHE A 259 -15.59 -8.47 1.01
C PHE A 259 -14.93 -7.13 1.28
N LEU A 260 -14.92 -6.27 0.27
CA LEU A 260 -14.10 -5.07 0.22
C LEU A 260 -14.96 -3.82 0.45
N GLY A 261 -14.62 -3.02 1.47
CA GLY A 261 -15.11 -1.66 1.63
C GLY A 261 -14.37 -0.70 0.71
N VAL A 262 -15.05 -0.12 -0.27
CA VAL A 262 -14.44 0.61 -1.38
C VAL A 262 -14.87 2.09 -1.35
N ASN A 263 -13.93 2.96 -1.67
CA ASN A 263 -14.17 4.39 -1.93
C ASN A 263 -14.35 4.59 -3.44
N HIS A 264 -15.21 5.52 -3.83
CA HIS A 264 -15.44 5.91 -5.22
C HIS A 264 -15.21 7.41 -5.40
N ILE A 265 -13.94 7.85 -5.22
CA ILE A 265 -13.55 9.27 -5.14
C ILE A 265 -12.40 9.56 -6.11
N CYS A 266 -12.54 10.59 -6.94
CA CYS A 266 -11.54 11.07 -7.90
C CYS A 266 -11.06 12.50 -7.56
N MET A 267 -10.04 13.01 -8.25
CA MET A 267 -9.45 14.31 -7.92
C MET A 267 -8.90 15.11 -9.10
N ASP A 268 -8.74 16.41 -8.88
CA ASP A 268 -7.81 17.29 -9.58
C ASP A 268 -6.60 17.55 -8.67
N TRP A 269 -5.41 17.72 -9.26
CA TRP A 269 -4.15 17.86 -8.51
C TRP A 269 -3.17 18.80 -9.23
N GLU A 270 -2.56 19.72 -8.48
CA GLU A 270 -1.45 20.56 -8.95
C GLU A 270 -0.35 20.67 -7.87
N PRO A 271 0.90 20.25 -8.17
CA PRO A 271 2.01 20.35 -7.23
C PRO A 271 2.65 21.75 -7.20
N PHE A 272 3.34 22.07 -6.11
CA PHE A 272 4.10 23.32 -5.94
C PHE A 272 5.41 23.09 -5.17
N MET A 273 6.39 23.98 -5.37
CA MET A 273 7.70 23.91 -4.70
C MET A 273 7.60 24.35 -3.23
N LEU A 274 8.33 23.67 -2.36
CA LEU A 274 8.43 24.01 -0.93
C LEU A 274 9.78 23.57 -0.33
N PRO A 275 10.30 24.29 0.69
CA PRO A 275 11.47 23.83 1.43
C PRO A 275 11.10 22.77 2.48
N TYR A 276 12.02 21.82 2.73
CA TYR A 276 11.91 20.95 3.90
C TYR A 276 12.34 21.68 5.18
N ARG A 277 11.55 21.55 6.25
CA ARG A 277 11.91 21.96 7.62
C ARG A 277 11.38 20.91 8.60
N ALA A 278 12.27 20.32 9.40
CA ALA A 278 11.88 19.33 10.39
C ALA A 278 10.76 19.85 11.31
N GLY A 279 9.73 19.03 11.51
CA GLY A 279 8.55 19.38 12.32
C GLY A 279 7.51 20.25 11.61
N GLN A 280 7.68 20.55 10.32
CA GLN A 280 6.70 21.23 9.48
C GLN A 280 6.17 20.28 8.40
N PHE A 281 4.99 20.60 7.85
CA PHE A 281 4.45 19.86 6.70
C PHE A 281 5.34 20.03 5.46
N PHE A 282 5.50 18.92 4.73
CA PHE A 282 6.29 18.77 3.52
C PHE A 282 5.46 18.06 2.42
N VAL A 283 4.28 18.63 2.16
CA VAL A 283 3.28 18.10 1.20
C VAL A 283 3.61 18.57 -0.22
N GLY A 284 3.32 19.83 -0.58
CA GLY A 284 3.66 20.39 -1.89
C GLY A 284 2.65 20.12 -3.00
N ALA A 285 1.35 20.03 -2.69
CA ALA A 285 0.29 19.94 -3.70
C ALA A 285 -1.04 20.55 -3.20
N THR A 286 -1.86 20.99 -4.15
CA THR A 286 -3.26 21.42 -3.93
C THR A 286 -4.19 20.43 -4.63
N LEU A 287 -5.24 19.99 -3.93
CA LEU A 287 -6.17 18.96 -4.41
C LEU A 287 -7.61 19.46 -4.37
N ASN A 288 -8.42 18.96 -5.29
CA ASN A 288 -9.88 19.06 -5.25
C ASN A 288 -10.48 17.67 -5.48
N MET A 289 -11.28 17.15 -4.56
CA MET A 289 -11.82 15.78 -4.62
C MET A 289 -13.34 15.78 -4.82
N PHE A 290 -13.84 14.77 -5.52
CA PHE A 290 -15.26 14.65 -5.87
C PHE A 290 -15.66 13.17 -6.09
N PRO A 291 -16.98 12.85 -6.04
CA PRO A 291 -17.46 11.51 -6.38
C PRO A 291 -16.97 11.06 -7.76
N GLY A 292 -16.57 9.81 -7.88
CA GLY A 292 -16.16 9.21 -9.15
C GLY A 292 -17.36 9.00 -10.11
N PRO A 293 -17.11 8.50 -11.33
CA PRO A 293 -18.09 8.53 -12.43
C PRO A 293 -19.41 7.77 -12.20
N LYS A 294 -19.50 6.91 -11.19
CA LYS A 294 -20.70 6.11 -10.85
C LYS A 294 -21.56 6.77 -9.77
N GLY A 295 -21.06 7.83 -9.13
CA GLY A 295 -21.78 8.63 -8.14
C GLY A 295 -22.49 9.85 -8.74
N ASP A 296 -23.04 10.72 -7.89
CA ASP A 296 -23.65 12.00 -8.26
C ASP A 296 -22.72 13.16 -7.86
N ARG A 297 -21.88 13.61 -8.81
CA ARG A 297 -20.93 14.71 -8.61
C ARG A 297 -21.61 16.04 -8.27
N GLN A 298 -22.82 16.29 -8.76
CA GLN A 298 -23.53 17.54 -8.50
C GLN A 298 -24.09 17.58 -7.07
N LYS A 299 -24.54 16.44 -6.56
CA LYS A 299 -25.06 16.32 -5.18
C LYS A 299 -23.99 15.95 -4.16
N ALA A 300 -22.76 15.67 -4.59
CA ALA A 300 -21.70 15.14 -3.74
C ALA A 300 -22.12 13.85 -2.99
N GLU A 301 -22.79 12.92 -3.69
CA GLU A 301 -23.23 11.62 -3.15
C GLU A 301 -22.71 10.44 -4.01
N GLY A 302 -22.74 9.23 -3.46
CA GLY A 302 -22.30 8.02 -4.17
C GLY A 302 -20.78 7.82 -4.13
N LEU A 303 -20.16 8.06 -2.96
CA LEU A 303 -18.71 8.01 -2.76
C LEU A 303 -18.20 6.65 -2.26
N GLY A 304 -19.06 5.64 -2.11
CA GLY A 304 -18.65 4.34 -1.60
C GLY A 304 -19.27 3.17 -2.33
N GLN A 305 -18.64 2.02 -2.16
CA GLN A 305 -19.10 0.74 -2.68
C GLN A 305 -18.78 -0.36 -1.66
N ILE A 306 -19.57 -1.43 -1.65
CA ILE A 306 -19.22 -2.71 -1.03
C ILE A 306 -19.20 -3.77 -2.14
N LYS A 307 -18.11 -4.55 -2.21
CA LYS A 307 -17.88 -5.52 -3.28
C LYS A 307 -17.49 -6.89 -2.75
N ALA A 308 -17.89 -7.96 -3.45
CA ALA A 308 -17.37 -9.31 -3.20
C ALA A 308 -16.46 -9.76 -4.35
N TYR A 309 -15.20 -10.02 -4.06
CA TYR A 309 -14.13 -10.29 -5.03
C TYR A 309 -13.54 -11.69 -4.84
N ASN A 310 -13.24 -12.39 -5.94
CA ASN A 310 -12.47 -13.64 -5.93
C ASN A 310 -11.06 -13.40 -6.52
N ALA A 311 -10.03 -13.62 -5.70
CA ALA A 311 -8.64 -13.28 -6.02
C ALA A 311 -7.98 -14.13 -7.11
N ILE A 312 -8.48 -15.35 -7.34
CA ILE A 312 -7.96 -16.26 -8.37
C ILE A 312 -8.51 -15.90 -9.75
N THR A 313 -9.81 -15.64 -9.82
CA THR A 313 -10.50 -15.36 -11.08
C THR A 313 -10.48 -13.89 -11.47
N GLY A 314 -10.24 -13.00 -10.51
CA GLY A 314 -10.29 -11.55 -10.70
C GLY A 314 -11.71 -10.99 -10.88
N LYS A 315 -12.75 -11.75 -10.46
CA LYS A 315 -14.15 -11.41 -10.72
C LYS A 315 -14.86 -10.91 -9.47
N PHE A 316 -15.71 -9.91 -9.66
CA PHE A 316 -16.70 -9.48 -8.69
C PHE A 316 -17.96 -10.31 -8.78
N LYS A 317 -18.38 -10.90 -7.67
CA LYS A 317 -19.63 -11.67 -7.58
C LYS A 317 -20.85 -10.75 -7.49
N TRP A 318 -20.71 -9.63 -6.79
CA TRP A 318 -21.70 -8.58 -6.68
C TRP A 318 -21.04 -7.28 -6.22
N GLU A 319 -21.70 -6.16 -6.51
CA GLU A 319 -21.28 -4.80 -6.17
C GLU A 319 -22.51 -3.99 -5.74
N LYS A 320 -22.38 -3.14 -4.73
CA LYS A 320 -23.43 -2.22 -4.27
C LYS A 320 -22.84 -0.84 -4.01
N MET A 321 -23.53 0.22 -4.46
CA MET A 321 -23.17 1.61 -4.16
C MET A 321 -23.63 2.00 -2.75
N GLU A 322 -22.87 2.87 -2.11
CA GLU A 322 -23.15 3.50 -0.81
C GLU A 322 -23.06 5.03 -0.94
N ARG A 323 -23.80 5.75 -0.10
CA ARG A 323 -23.83 7.23 -0.13
C ARG A 323 -22.43 7.80 0.10
N PHE A 324 -21.73 7.30 1.10
CA PHE A 324 -20.37 7.69 1.46
C PHE A 324 -19.40 6.51 1.37
N ALA A 325 -18.11 6.82 1.33
CA ALA A 325 -17.03 5.84 1.35
C ALA A 325 -17.18 4.82 2.48
N VAL A 326 -17.03 3.52 2.18
CA VAL A 326 -17.08 2.44 3.18
C VAL A 326 -15.70 2.33 3.83
N TRP A 327 -15.46 3.20 4.80
CA TRP A 327 -14.11 3.50 5.30
C TRP A 327 -13.54 2.49 6.32
N GLY A 328 -14.44 1.85 7.08
CA GLY A 328 -14.08 1.11 8.30
C GLY A 328 -13.68 -0.36 8.11
N GLY A 329 -13.86 -0.91 6.91
CA GLY A 329 -13.69 -2.34 6.65
C GLY A 329 -14.97 -3.17 6.90
N THR A 330 -14.82 -4.49 6.91
CA THR A 330 -15.94 -5.44 6.92
C THR A 330 -15.69 -6.64 7.85
N ALA A 331 -16.77 -7.33 8.27
CA ALA A 331 -16.69 -8.55 9.06
C ALA A 331 -17.65 -9.62 8.54
N ALA A 332 -17.11 -10.72 8.01
CA ALA A 332 -17.87 -11.88 7.55
C ALA A 332 -17.98 -12.97 8.63
N THR A 333 -19.09 -13.71 8.63
CA THR A 333 -19.31 -14.82 9.58
C THR A 333 -19.77 -16.09 8.88
N ALA A 334 -19.60 -17.24 9.54
CA ALA A 334 -20.09 -18.54 9.06
C ALA A 334 -21.63 -18.60 8.93
N GLY A 335 -22.37 -17.64 9.50
CA GLY A 335 -23.81 -17.48 9.34
C GLY A 335 -24.25 -16.90 7.99
N ASN A 336 -23.34 -16.78 7.01
CA ASN A 336 -23.58 -16.21 5.68
C ASN A 336 -23.99 -14.71 5.71
N VAL A 337 -23.42 -13.94 6.63
CA VAL A 337 -23.65 -12.49 6.75
C VAL A 337 -22.32 -11.74 6.75
N VAL A 338 -22.32 -10.54 6.17
CA VAL A 338 -21.21 -9.59 6.16
C VAL A 338 -21.71 -8.29 6.80
N PHE A 339 -21.02 -7.84 7.84
CA PHE A 339 -21.29 -6.60 8.55
C PHE A 339 -20.29 -5.52 8.11
N TYR A 340 -20.75 -4.27 8.05
CA TYR A 340 -19.90 -3.08 7.86
C TYR A 340 -20.60 -1.85 8.44
N GLY A 341 -19.82 -0.83 8.81
CA GLY A 341 -20.35 0.47 9.22
C GLY A 341 -20.30 1.48 8.08
N THR A 342 -21.22 2.44 8.08
CA THR A 342 -21.27 3.56 7.11
C THR A 342 -20.97 4.89 7.81
N LEU A 343 -20.44 5.85 7.05
CA LEU A 343 -20.22 7.23 7.51
C LEU A 343 -21.52 8.05 7.56
#